data_AF-A0A6L5QWE4-F1
#
_entry.id   AF-A0A6L5QWE4-F1
#
_cell.length_a   1.000
_cell.length_b   1.000
_cell.length_c   1.000
_cell.angle_alpha   90.00
_cell.angle_beta   90.00
_cell.angle_gamma   90.00
#
_symmetry.space_group_name_H-M   'P 1'
#
loop_
_entity.id
_entity.type
_entity.pdbx_description
1 polymer ?
#
loop_
_entity_poly.entity_id
_entity_poly.type
_entity_poly.pdbx_seq_one_letter_code
_entity_poly.pdbx_strand_id
1 'polypeptide(L)'
;QNIGYVEAHHIDWWERDAGPTDLSNGVLLCSFCHHMIHRDGWQIRPGPTEIWFVPPPHIDPAQVPRLGGRAQFELRDVRAA
;
A
#
# COMPACT_ATOMS: atom_id res chain seq x y z
N GLN A 1 -1.48 -9.18 9.60
CA GLN A 1 -0.45 -9.28 8.54
C GLN A 1 0.50 -10.41 8.91
N ASN A 2 0.58 -11.49 8.12
CA ASN A 2 1.68 -12.45 8.28
C ASN A 2 2.88 -11.89 7.48
N ILE A 3 3.87 -11.33 8.16
CA ILE A 3 5.05 -10.72 7.51
C ILE A 3 6.14 -11.74 7.15
N GLY A 4 5.95 -13.03 7.47
CA GLY A 4 6.91 -14.09 7.15
C GLY A 4 6.87 -14.54 5.68
N TYR A 5 5.86 -14.11 4.91
CA TYR A 5 5.74 -14.39 3.48
C TYR A 5 5.29 -13.12 2.76
N VAL A 6 6.12 -12.65 1.83
CA VAL A 6 5.89 -11.42 1.08
C VAL A 6 6.12 -11.62 -0.41
N GLU A 7 5.41 -10.84 -1.20
CA GLU A 7 5.50 -10.76 -2.65
C GLU A 7 6.00 -9.36 -3.02
N ALA A 8 6.86 -9.28 -4.03
CA ALA A 8 7.23 -8.01 -4.62
C ALA A 8 6.09 -7.48 -5.49
N HIS A 9 5.69 -6.23 -5.24
CA HIS A 9 4.65 -5.53 -6.00
C HIS A 9 5.26 -4.28 -6.64
N HIS A 10 4.91 -4.02 -7.89
CA HIS A 10 5.33 -2.81 -8.61
C HIS A 10 4.40 -1.64 -8.24
N ILE A 11 4.94 -0.52 -7.74
CA ILE A 11 4.16 0.68 -7.36
C ILE A 11 3.41 1.23 -8.57
N ASP A 12 4.16 1.52 -9.64
CA ASP A 12 3.62 1.65 -10.99
C ASP A 12 3.46 0.25 -11.56
N TRP A 13 2.22 -0.16 -11.83
CA TRP A 13 1.90 -1.56 -12.13
C TRP A 13 2.52 -1.99 -13.45
N TRP A 14 3.01 -3.22 -13.50
CA TRP A 14 3.59 -3.79 -14.72
C TRP A 14 2.60 -3.81 -15.89
N GLU A 15 1.38 -4.33 -15.69
CA GLU A 15 0.39 -4.45 -16.77
C GLU A 15 -0.35 -3.14 -17.06
N ARG A 16 -0.81 -2.42 -16.01
CA ARG A 16 -1.64 -1.21 -16.16
C ARG A 16 -0.82 0.01 -16.60
N ASP A 17 0.39 0.18 -16.04
CA ASP A 17 1.17 1.41 -16.18
C ASP A 17 2.47 1.21 -16.99
N ALA A 18 2.77 -0.03 -17.41
CA ALA A 18 4.06 -0.42 -17.98
C ALA A 18 5.24 -0.07 -17.05
N GLY A 19 5.03 -0.17 -15.74
CA GLY A 19 6.03 0.17 -14.73
C GLY A 19 7.28 -0.72 -14.82
N PRO A 20 8.48 -0.17 -14.54
CA PRO A 20 9.73 -0.90 -14.70
C PRO A 20 9.91 -1.97 -13.62
N THR A 21 10.63 -3.05 -13.97
CA THR A 21 11.08 -4.07 -13.02
C THR A 21 12.40 -3.66 -12.40
N ASP A 22 12.34 -2.81 -11.38
CA ASP A 22 13.50 -2.38 -10.60
C ASP A 22 13.14 -2.17 -9.11
N LEU A 23 14.18 -2.02 -8.28
CA LEU A 23 14.02 -1.87 -6.84
C LEU A 23 13.37 -0.54 -6.44
N SER A 24 13.50 0.51 -7.24
CA SER A 24 12.89 1.81 -6.94
C SER A 24 11.38 1.82 -7.17
N ASN A 25 10.88 0.94 -8.04
CA ASN A 25 9.46 0.71 -8.27
C ASN A 25 8.88 -0.44 -7.41
N GLY A 26 9.67 -1.03 -6.51
CA GLY A 26 9.26 -2.21 -5.73
C GLY A 26 8.77 -1.90 -4.32
N VAL A 27 7.75 -2.62 -3.86
CA VAL A 27 7.37 -2.70 -2.43
C VAL A 27 7.01 -4.13 -2.04
N LEU A 28 7.33 -4.53 -0.81
CA LEU A 28 6.99 -5.86 -0.29
C LEU A 28 5.62 -5.84 0.39
N LEU A 29 4.74 -6.74 -0.04
CA LEU A 29 3.38 -6.88 0.48
C LEU A 29 3.12 -8.33 0.88
N CYS A 30 2.25 -8.57 1.87
CA CYS A 30 1.73 -9.93 2.05
C CYS A 30 0.81 -10.29 0.87
N SER A 31 0.61 -11.59 0.63
CA SER A 31 -0.20 -12.08 -0.50
C SER A 31 -1.63 -11.51 -0.51
N PHE A 32 -2.25 -11.33 0.66
CA PHE A 32 -3.57 -10.69 0.74
C PHE A 32 -3.53 -9.24 0.26
N CYS A 33 -2.55 -8.46 0.72
CA CYS A 33 -2.42 -7.05 0.34
C CYS A 33 -2.07 -6.89 -1.13
N HIS A 34 -1.20 -7.73 -1.69
CA HIS A 34 -0.86 -7.70 -3.10
C HIS A 34 -2.11 -7.87 -3.98
N HIS A 35 -2.89 -8.93 -3.74
CA HIS A 35 -4.10 -9.16 -4.53
C HIS A 35 -5.19 -8.11 -4.29
N MET A 36 -5.31 -7.59 -3.07
CA MET A 36 -6.28 -6.53 -2.74
C MET A 36 -5.98 -5.25 -3.52
N ILE A 37 -4.70 -4.85 -3.62
CA ILE A 37 -4.30 -3.67 -4.38
C ILE A 37 -4.68 -3.81 -5.85
N HIS A 38 -4.40 -4.96 -6.47
CA HIS A 38 -4.77 -5.20 -7.86
C HIS A 38 -6.27 -5.29 -8.08
N ARG A 39 -6.99 -5.97 -7.19
CA ARG A 39 -8.44 -6.19 -7.32
C ARG A 39 -9.23 -4.90 -7.21
N ASP A 40 -8.93 -4.10 -6.19
CA ASP A 40 -9.75 -2.94 -5.85
C ASP A 40 -9.16 -1.65 -6.46
N GLY A 41 -7.93 -1.69 -6.97
CA GLY A 41 -7.30 -0.52 -7.61
C GLY A 41 -6.73 0.48 -6.61
N TRP A 42 -6.11 0.01 -5.53
CA TRP A 42 -5.42 0.89 -4.59
C TRP A 42 -4.16 1.46 -5.22
N GLN A 43 -3.78 2.67 -4.81
CA GLN A 43 -2.50 3.26 -5.16
C GLN A 43 -1.53 3.16 -3.99
N ILE A 44 -0.24 3.08 -4.30
CA ILE A 44 0.84 3.10 -3.32
C ILE A 44 1.60 4.40 -3.49
N ARG A 45 1.82 5.13 -2.40
CA ARG A 45 2.65 6.34 -2.36
C ARG A 45 3.82 6.10 -1.42
N PRO A 46 5.04 5.91 -1.94
CA PRO A 46 6.22 5.79 -1.09
C PRO A 46 6.54 7.15 -0.45
N GLY A 47 6.83 7.13 0.84
CA GLY A 47 7.47 8.22 1.58
C GLY A 47 8.95 7.91 1.84
N PRO A 48 9.67 8.79 2.55
CA PRO A 48 11.07 8.57 2.89
C PRO A 48 11.29 7.32 3.77
N THR A 49 10.38 7.09 4.72
CA THR A 49 10.45 5.98 5.68
C THR A 49 9.14 5.20 5.79
N GLU A 50 8.08 5.69 5.17
CA GLU A 50 6.73 5.12 5.22
C GLU A 50 6.24 4.67 3.85
N ILE A 51 5.27 3.74 3.85
CA ILE A 51 4.47 3.43 2.67
C ILE A 51 3.02 3.81 2.97
N TRP A 52 2.44 4.62 2.10
CA TRP A 52 1.05 5.04 2.18
C TRP A 52 0.21 4.33 1.13
N PHE A 53 -0.96 3.84 1.53
CA PHE A 53 -1.95 3.22 0.66
C PHE A 53 -3.11 4.17 0.46
N VAL A 54 -3.44 4.48 -0.79
CA VAL A 54 -4.57 5.35 -1.13
C VAL A 54 -5.72 4.46 -1.60
N PRO A 55 -6.85 4.44 -0.88
CA PRO A 55 -8.02 3.68 -1.29
C PRO A 55 -8.60 4.22 -2.60
N PRO A 56 -9.21 3.36 -3.43
CA PRO A 56 -10.01 3.79 -4.57
C PRO A 56 -11.28 4.53 -4.10
N PRO A 57 -11.88 5.41 -4.93
CA PRO A 57 -13.04 6.23 -4.54
C PRO A 57 -14.26 5.45 -4.04
N HIS A 58 -14.45 4.20 -4.49
CA HIS A 58 -15.59 3.37 -4.07
C HIS A 58 -15.40 2.75 -2.66
N ILE A 59 -14.17 2.72 -2.14
CA ILE A 59 -13.86 2.33 -0.76
C ILE A 59 -13.85 3.55 0.16
N ASP A 60 -13.34 4.67 -0.34
CA ASP A 60 -13.23 5.93 0.40
C ASP A 60 -13.31 7.10 -0.60
N PRO A 61 -14.46 7.81 -0.67
CA PRO A 61 -14.63 8.91 -1.62
C PRO A 61 -13.61 10.05 -1.45
N ALA A 62 -13.12 10.26 -0.23
CA ALA A 62 -12.10 11.26 0.07
C ALA A 62 -10.69 10.77 -0.24
N GLN A 63 -10.52 9.47 -0.54
CA GLN A 63 -9.25 8.82 -0.84
C GLN A 63 -8.18 9.15 0.20
N VAL A 64 -8.56 9.15 1.48
CA VAL A 64 -7.65 9.52 2.57
C VAL A 64 -6.52 8.48 2.66
N PRO A 65 -5.24 8.88 2.50
CA PRO A 65 -4.12 7.94 2.57
C PRO A 65 -4.03 7.26 3.93
N ARG A 66 -3.74 5.96 3.91
CA ARG A 66 -3.64 5.09 5.09
C ARG A 66 -2.21 4.58 5.23
N LEU A 67 -1.65 4.72 6.42
CA LEU A 67 -0.29 4.26 6.70
C LEU A 67 -0.22 2.73 6.66
N GLY A 68 0.78 2.18 6.01
CA GLY A 68 1.02 0.76 5.87
C GLY A 68 1.78 0.10 7.03
N GLY A 69 2.06 -1.20 6.86
CA GLY A 69 2.94 -1.94 7.77
C GLY A 69 2.38 -2.07 9.19
N ARG A 70 3.28 -2.09 10.19
CA ARG A 70 2.89 -2.19 11.61
C ARG A 70 2.18 -0.94 12.13
N ALA A 71 2.56 0.22 11.62
CA ALA A 71 1.99 1.50 12.03
C ALA A 71 0.49 1.62 11.69
N GLN A 72 -0.03 0.81 10.77
CA GLN A 72 -1.48 0.67 10.54
C GLN A 72 -2.24 0.14 11.76
N PHE A 73 -1.60 -0.73 12.56
CA PHE A 73 -2.23 -1.44 13.68
C PHE A 73 -1.89 -0.81 15.03
N GLU A 74 -0.98 0.15 15.06
CA GLU A 74 -0.72 0.94 16.25
C GLU A 74 -1.97 1.80 16.53
N LEU A 75 -2.57 1.59 17.69
CA LEU A 75 -3.70 2.40 18.14
C LEU A 75 -3.25 3.86 18.18
N ARG A 76 -3.85 4.69 17.33
CA ARG A 76 -3.68 6.14 17.44
C ARG A 76 -4.30 6.55 18.77
N ASP A 77 -3.48 7.09 19.67
CA ASP A 77 -3.96 7.64 20.92
C ASP A 77 -4.78 8.90 20.61
N VAL A 78 -6.11 8.77 20.54
CA VAL A 78 -7.04 9.81 20.08
C VAL A 78 -7.18 10.98 21.09
N ARG A 79 -6.27 11.06 22.08
CA ARG A 79 -6.31 12.01 23.20
C ARG A 79 -5.30 13.15 23.09
N ALA A 80 -4.50 13.21 22.02
CA ALA A 80 -3.58 14.30 21.76
C ALA A 80 -4.03 15.07 20.50
N ALA A 81 -5.06 15.89 20.66
CA ALA A 81 -5.44 16.96 19.74
C ALA A 81 -5.91 18.16 20.56
#